data_AF-A0A817HWR0-F1
#
_entry.id   AF-A0A817HWR0-F1
#
_cell.length_a   1.000
_cell.length_b   1.000
_cell.length_c   1.000
_cell.angle_alpha   90.00
_cell.angle_beta   90.00
_cell.angle_gamma   90.00
#
_symmetry.space_group_name_H-M   'P 1'
#
loop_
_entity.id
_entity.type
_entity.pdbx_description
1 polymer ?
#
loop_
_entity_poly.entity_id
_entity_poly.type
_entity_poly.pdbx_seq_one_letter_code
_entity_poly.pdbx_strand_id
1 'polypeptide(L)'
;MEQYLMLPRTYEGFFELNLNIISPVYTHMVTYETGQSYEEILIAAPNNDIVLSASLCDESKTSIEGGDFVYFDRDRNLWRCHFAPQKVGNHTILVFGGKKDDSKRFTSNCTVEFTFDIDHLPATPISYPLTWSHFFDYQLEIIKPVNTRFIDWPPDKNSPYCEILVRSPDDIHVSAKIADSLSSKTIENGHLINFNNQESLWQCLFAPSMNYSSYKLTLFAKRFNENQSNCVVQFDFKQLSKSTLQNYMSFPITYASFNEAKCQLFEPLDGILKRGSKIKFRCRIPGAHVVSITVDGQWLKDDSASGMNENHLFQREIQVGQKEVAIWVKFDKEKSNYKGLLKYSVK
;
A
#
# COMPACT_ATOMS: atom_id res chain seq x y z
N MET A 1 -1.85 19.60 45.89
CA MET A 1 -1.37 20.39 44.74
C MET A 1 -2.49 20.32 43.73
N GLU A 2 -3.25 21.41 43.55
CA GLU A 2 -4.42 21.45 42.67
C GLU A 2 -3.94 21.29 41.22
N GLN A 3 -4.09 20.10 40.65
CA GLN A 3 -4.07 19.93 39.21
C GLN A 3 -5.36 20.58 38.68
N TYR A 4 -5.31 21.89 38.43
CA TYR A 4 -6.35 22.57 37.68
C TYR A 4 -6.56 21.84 36.35
N LEU A 5 -7.81 21.59 35.97
CA LEU A 5 -8.19 20.99 34.70
C LEU A 5 -7.62 21.86 33.57
N MET A 6 -6.47 21.45 33.02
CA MET A 6 -5.87 22.14 31.90
C MET A 6 -6.41 21.51 30.62
N LEU A 7 -7.49 22.08 30.11
CA LEU A 7 -8.12 21.68 28.85
C LEU A 7 -7.16 21.88 27.67
N PRO A 8 -7.26 21.04 26.63
CA PRO A 8 -6.52 21.24 25.39
C PRO A 8 -6.87 22.58 24.77
N ARG A 9 -5.92 23.13 24.01
CA ARG A 9 -6.14 24.39 23.33
C ARG A 9 -7.07 24.16 22.14
N THR A 10 -8.30 24.66 22.25
CA THR A 10 -9.30 24.58 21.18
C THR A 10 -9.33 25.87 20.36
N TYR A 11 -9.66 25.73 19.08
CA TYR A 11 -9.79 26.82 18.10
C TYR A 11 -11.23 26.93 17.61
N GLU A 12 -11.56 28.01 16.87
CA GLU A 12 -12.92 28.28 16.36
C GLU A 12 -13.52 27.06 15.64
N GLY A 13 -12.75 26.42 14.76
CA GLY A 13 -13.20 25.25 14.00
C GLY A 13 -13.63 24.06 14.86
N PHE A 14 -13.15 23.93 16.10
CA PHE A 14 -13.63 22.89 17.03
C PHE A 14 -15.11 23.06 17.36
N PHE A 15 -15.52 24.31 17.61
CA PHE A 15 -16.91 24.64 17.94
C PHE A 15 -17.80 24.66 16.70
N GLU A 16 -17.30 25.15 15.57
CA GLU A 16 -18.04 25.17 14.30
C GLU A 16 -18.39 23.76 13.80
N LEU A 17 -17.47 22.81 13.97
CA LEU A 17 -17.68 21.41 13.63
C LEU A 17 -18.34 20.62 14.78
N ASN A 18 -18.57 21.27 15.92
CA ASN A 18 -19.16 20.69 17.13
C ASN A 18 -18.47 19.38 17.54
N LEU A 19 -17.13 19.39 17.53
CA LEU A 19 -16.31 18.25 17.90
C LEU A 19 -16.37 18.01 19.42
N ASN A 20 -16.21 16.74 19.81
CA ASN A 20 -16.15 16.37 21.22
C ASN A 20 -14.95 15.44 21.47
N ILE A 21 -14.10 15.78 22.44
CA ILE A 21 -12.93 14.98 22.80
C ILE A 21 -13.39 13.89 23.76
N ILE A 22 -13.30 12.64 23.31
CA ILE A 22 -13.67 11.46 24.08
C ILE A 22 -12.48 10.94 24.90
N SER A 23 -11.27 11.09 24.40
CA SER A 23 -10.03 10.77 25.12
C SER A 23 -8.85 11.55 24.53
N PRO A 24 -7.93 12.10 25.35
CA PRO A 24 -7.99 12.13 26.80
C PRO A 24 -9.00 13.19 27.31
N VAL A 25 -9.74 12.88 28.38
CA VAL A 25 -10.76 13.79 28.92
C VAL A 25 -10.13 14.77 29.91
N TYR A 26 -10.49 16.05 29.79
CA TYR A 26 -10.09 17.12 30.72
C TYR A 26 -8.58 17.38 30.88
N THR A 27 -7.78 16.99 29.90
CA THR A 27 -6.34 17.26 29.88
C THR A 27 -5.86 17.61 28.47
N HIS A 28 -4.95 18.57 28.39
CA HIS A 28 -4.16 18.91 27.20
C HIS A 28 -2.92 18.03 27.06
N MET A 29 -2.52 17.34 28.14
CA MET A 29 -1.40 16.42 28.15
C MET A 29 -1.88 15.02 27.78
N VAL A 30 -1.31 14.48 26.71
CA VAL A 30 -1.36 13.06 26.41
C VAL A 30 -0.23 12.39 27.22
N THR A 31 -0.48 11.29 27.91
CA THR A 31 0.54 10.63 28.73
C THR A 31 1.09 9.43 27.98
N TYR A 32 2.40 9.40 27.71
CA TYR A 32 3.02 8.21 27.11
C TYR A 32 3.22 7.14 28.17
N GLU A 33 2.47 6.05 28.08
CA GLU A 33 2.68 4.93 29.00
C GLU A 33 3.95 4.15 28.64
N THR A 34 4.76 3.83 29.65
CA THR A 34 6.00 3.08 29.46
C THR A 34 5.76 1.76 28.72
N GLY A 35 6.35 1.65 27.53
CA GLY A 35 6.26 0.45 26.69
C GLY A 35 5.18 0.52 25.61
N GLN A 36 4.29 1.52 25.61
CA GLN A 36 3.43 1.79 24.46
C GLN A 36 4.26 2.35 23.30
N SER A 37 3.83 2.09 22.07
CA SER A 37 4.53 2.59 20.86
C SER A 37 3.85 3.80 20.24
N TYR A 38 2.62 4.09 20.64
CA TYR A 38 1.85 5.24 20.21
C TYR A 38 0.85 5.63 21.29
N GLU A 39 0.32 6.85 21.18
CA GLU A 39 -0.85 7.29 21.94
C GLU A 39 -2.05 7.47 21.04
N GLU A 40 -3.23 7.41 21.66
CA GLU A 40 -4.50 7.55 20.97
C GLU A 40 -5.31 8.74 21.51
N ILE A 41 -5.76 9.59 20.60
CA ILE A 41 -6.80 10.59 20.86
C ILE A 41 -8.07 10.16 20.15
N LEU A 42 -9.18 10.19 20.88
CA LEU A 42 -10.51 9.85 20.38
C LEU A 42 -11.36 11.11 20.29
N ILE A 43 -11.89 11.39 19.09
CA ILE A 43 -12.72 12.58 18.84
C ILE A 43 -14.04 12.15 18.21
N ALA A 44 -15.16 12.50 18.82
CA ALA A 44 -16.48 12.33 18.22
C ALA A 44 -16.82 13.56 17.37
N ALA A 45 -17.42 13.31 16.21
CA ALA A 45 -17.99 14.34 15.35
C ALA A 45 -19.50 14.03 15.18
N PRO A 46 -20.39 15.03 15.21
CA PRO A 46 -21.84 14.82 15.18
C PRO A 46 -22.33 14.34 13.81
N ASN A 47 -21.59 14.68 12.75
CA ASN A 47 -21.99 14.42 11.38
C ASN A 47 -20.91 13.64 10.62
N ASN A 48 -21.36 12.76 9.72
CA ASN A 48 -20.50 11.94 8.87
C ASN A 48 -19.85 12.71 7.71
N ASP A 49 -20.18 14.00 7.54
CA ASP A 49 -19.56 14.90 6.56
C ASP A 49 -18.29 15.56 7.09
N ILE A 50 -17.98 15.43 8.39
CA ILE A 50 -16.75 15.94 8.97
C ILE A 50 -15.59 14.99 8.66
N VAL A 51 -14.42 15.54 8.35
CA VAL A 51 -13.16 14.82 8.16
C VAL A 51 -12.11 15.41 9.08
N LEU A 52 -11.40 14.55 9.81
CA LEU A 52 -10.23 14.95 10.59
C LEU A 52 -8.93 14.47 9.95
N SER A 53 -7.88 15.25 10.16
CA SER A 53 -6.48 14.87 9.94
C SER A 53 -5.67 15.37 11.12
N ALA A 54 -4.46 14.86 11.33
CA ALA A 54 -3.60 15.37 12.39
C ALA A 54 -2.16 15.54 11.92
N SER A 55 -1.34 16.13 12.77
CA SER A 55 0.10 16.15 12.61
C SER A 55 0.76 16.12 13.98
N LEU A 56 1.75 15.24 14.13
CA LEU A 56 2.66 15.27 15.27
C LEU A 56 3.84 16.17 14.93
N CYS A 57 4.14 17.15 15.77
CA CYS A 57 5.25 18.08 15.59
C CYS A 57 6.26 17.97 16.72
N ASP A 58 7.55 18.12 16.40
CA ASP A 58 8.63 18.19 17.39
C ASP A 58 8.70 19.56 18.12
N GLU A 59 9.67 19.72 19.02
CA GLU A 59 9.91 20.98 19.75
C GLU A 59 10.11 22.21 18.85
N SER A 60 10.60 22.00 17.63
CA SER A 60 10.79 23.05 16.63
C SER A 60 9.53 23.31 15.81
N LYS A 61 8.40 22.70 16.18
CA LYS A 61 7.12 22.71 15.45
C LYS A 61 7.23 22.15 14.03
N THR A 62 8.22 21.29 13.80
CA THR A 62 8.38 20.60 12.52
C THR A 62 7.58 19.30 12.54
N SER A 63 6.76 19.08 11.50
CA SER A 63 5.96 17.87 11.36
C SER A 63 6.86 16.62 11.29
N ILE A 64 6.54 15.61 12.10
CA ILE A 64 7.17 14.31 12.13
C ILE A 64 6.44 13.41 11.16
N GLU A 65 7.05 13.17 10.01
CA GLU A 65 6.42 12.40 8.95
C GLU A 65 6.28 10.91 9.33
N GLY A 66 5.05 10.40 9.23
CA GLY A 66 4.66 9.07 9.73
C GLY A 66 4.53 8.99 11.25
N GLY A 67 4.51 10.14 11.93
CA GLY A 67 4.25 10.25 13.36
C GLY A 67 2.76 10.27 13.72
N ASP A 68 1.86 10.33 12.75
CA ASP A 68 0.41 10.33 12.95
C ASP A 68 -0.31 9.35 12.03
N PHE A 69 -1.46 8.84 12.49
CA PHE A 69 -2.36 7.98 11.74
C PHE A 69 -3.80 8.21 12.18
N VAL A 70 -4.60 8.82 11.31
CA VAL A 70 -5.95 9.29 11.63
C VAL A 70 -6.98 8.62 10.74
N TYR A 71 -8.03 8.07 11.36
CA TYR A 71 -9.15 7.47 10.63
C TYR A 71 -10.46 7.52 11.40
N PHE A 72 -11.56 7.33 10.68
CA PHE A 72 -12.89 7.24 11.25
C PHE A 72 -13.28 5.78 11.49
N ASP A 73 -13.46 5.42 12.76
CA ASP A 73 -14.01 4.15 13.21
C ASP A 73 -15.54 4.20 13.07
N ARG A 74 -16.06 3.55 12.04
CA ARG A 74 -17.50 3.53 11.72
C ARG A 74 -18.32 2.74 12.73
N ASP A 75 -17.74 1.72 13.35
CA ASP A 75 -18.46 0.86 14.30
C ASP A 75 -18.70 1.60 15.61
N ARG A 76 -17.74 2.44 16.01
CA ARG A 76 -17.83 3.27 17.22
C ARG A 76 -18.28 4.71 16.96
N ASN A 77 -18.45 5.08 15.69
CA ASN A 77 -18.81 6.43 15.26
C ASN A 77 -17.89 7.52 15.83
N LEU A 78 -16.58 7.29 15.75
CA LEU A 78 -15.56 8.20 16.30
C LEU A 78 -14.29 8.24 15.44
N TRP A 79 -13.55 9.34 15.54
CA TRP A 79 -12.23 9.48 14.96
C TRP A 79 -11.18 8.93 15.93
N ARG A 80 -10.29 8.09 15.40
CA ARG A 80 -9.12 7.55 16.09
C ARG A 80 -7.88 8.23 15.52
N CYS A 81 -7.17 8.95 16.37
CA CYS A 81 -5.95 9.67 16.00
C CYS A 81 -4.79 9.05 16.78
N HIS A 82 -3.98 8.25 16.10
CA HIS A 82 -2.80 7.62 16.69
C HIS A 82 -1.57 8.49 16.46
N PHE A 83 -0.70 8.60 17.47
CA PHE A 83 0.51 9.40 17.42
C PHE A 83 1.72 8.58 17.88
N ALA A 84 2.69 8.38 16.99
CA ALA A 84 3.89 7.60 17.19
C ALA A 84 5.14 8.49 17.18
N PRO A 85 5.59 8.97 18.35
CA PRO A 85 6.78 9.80 18.45
C PRO A 85 8.06 9.02 18.14
N GLN A 86 9.03 9.70 17.53
CA GLN A 86 10.31 9.09 17.12
C GLN A 86 11.52 9.63 17.90
N LYS A 87 11.30 10.60 18.80
CA LYS A 87 12.33 11.26 19.60
C LYS A 87 11.78 11.56 21.00
N VAL A 88 12.67 11.49 21.99
CA VAL A 88 12.43 12.02 23.34
C VAL A 88 12.33 13.55 23.28
N GLY A 89 11.54 14.15 24.15
CA GLY A 89 11.33 15.60 24.27
C GLY A 89 9.86 15.99 24.17
N ASN A 90 9.63 17.30 24.05
CA ASN A 90 8.28 17.84 23.92
C ASN A 90 7.80 17.77 22.47
N HIS A 91 6.54 17.39 22.30
CA HIS A 91 5.85 17.32 21.03
C HIS A 91 4.52 18.06 21.12
N THR A 92 4.07 18.54 19.97
CA THR A 92 2.76 19.17 19.81
C THR A 92 1.94 18.34 18.85
N ILE A 93 0.72 18.00 19.24
CA ILE A 93 -0.24 17.32 18.37
C ILE A 93 -1.23 18.37 17.88
N LEU A 94 -1.33 18.51 16.56
CA LEU A 94 -2.28 19.40 15.92
C LEU A 94 -3.35 18.55 15.22
N VAL A 95 -4.61 18.71 15.63
CA VAL A 95 -5.74 18.09 14.94
C VAL A 95 -6.44 19.14 14.09
N PHE A 96 -6.67 18.81 12.84
CA PHE A 96 -7.33 19.62 11.85
C PHE A 96 -8.67 19.01 11.48
N GLY A 97 -9.64 19.85 11.14
CA GLY A 97 -10.96 19.39 10.75
C GLY A 97 -11.62 20.27 9.69
N GLY A 98 -12.54 19.68 8.94
CA GLY A 98 -13.47 20.40 8.08
C GLY A 98 -14.48 19.46 7.43
N LYS A 99 -15.27 19.96 6.48
CA LYS A 99 -16.33 19.18 5.80
C LYS A 99 -15.81 18.53 4.53
N LYS A 100 -16.29 17.33 4.18
CA LYS A 100 -15.87 16.53 3.00
C LYS A 100 -15.90 17.31 1.69
N ASP A 101 -16.83 18.24 1.54
CA ASP A 101 -17.00 19.04 0.31
C ASP A 101 -16.01 20.21 0.21
N ASP A 102 -15.27 20.53 1.27
CA ASP A 102 -14.20 21.52 1.22
C ASP A 102 -12.97 20.92 0.52
N SER A 103 -12.82 21.27 -0.76
CA SER A 103 -11.71 20.86 -1.63
C SER A 103 -10.28 21.22 -1.14
N LYS A 104 -10.15 21.98 -0.05
CA LYS A 104 -8.85 22.35 0.53
C LYS A 104 -8.45 21.30 1.57
N ARG A 105 -7.24 20.74 1.44
CA ARG A 105 -6.63 19.94 2.52
C ARG A 105 -6.74 20.73 3.82
N PHE A 106 -7.30 20.11 4.87
CA PHE A 106 -7.64 20.74 6.15
C PHE A 106 -6.43 21.23 6.95
N THR A 107 -5.21 21.15 6.43
CA THR A 107 -3.95 21.47 7.12
C THR A 107 -3.84 22.92 7.61
N SER A 108 -4.75 23.82 7.23
CA SER A 108 -4.78 25.21 7.71
C SER A 108 -5.71 25.45 8.90
N ASN A 109 -6.69 24.57 9.14
CA ASN A 109 -7.74 24.82 10.13
C ASN A 109 -7.52 23.92 11.35
N CYS A 110 -6.54 24.28 12.17
CA CYS A 110 -6.35 23.60 13.45
C CYS A 110 -7.62 23.77 14.29
N THR A 111 -8.11 22.67 14.85
CA THR A 111 -9.32 22.61 15.67
C THR A 111 -8.95 22.43 17.13
N VAL A 112 -8.01 21.53 17.42
CA VAL A 112 -7.52 21.30 18.77
C VAL A 112 -6.03 20.97 18.75
N GLU A 113 -5.34 21.46 19.77
CA GLU A 113 -3.93 21.25 20.02
C GLU A 113 -3.72 20.60 21.39
N PHE A 114 -2.90 19.55 21.40
CA PHE A 114 -2.46 18.86 22.61
C PHE A 114 -0.94 18.94 22.71
N THR A 115 -0.45 18.80 23.93
CA THR A 115 0.99 18.70 24.23
C THR A 115 1.32 17.30 24.68
N PHE A 116 2.52 16.86 24.34
CA PHE A 116 2.95 15.50 24.59
C PHE A 116 4.42 15.50 24.96
N ASP A 117 4.74 15.19 26.23
CA ASP A 117 6.13 15.14 26.71
C ASP A 117 6.54 13.68 26.88
N ILE A 118 7.70 13.35 26.33
CA ILE A 118 8.20 11.98 26.26
C ILE A 118 9.60 11.97 26.85
N ASP A 119 9.75 11.19 27.90
CA ASP A 119 11.01 10.96 28.61
C ASP A 119 11.72 9.68 28.12
N HIS A 120 10.99 8.71 27.57
CA HIS A 120 11.55 7.48 27.01
C HIS A 120 10.78 6.97 25.79
N LEU A 121 11.51 6.42 24.81
CA LEU A 121 10.94 5.77 23.62
C LEU A 121 10.80 4.26 23.82
N PRO A 122 9.86 3.59 23.12
CA PRO A 122 9.77 2.15 23.09
C PRO A 122 11.04 1.56 22.46
N ALA A 123 11.36 0.31 22.83
CA ALA A 123 12.51 -0.41 22.25
C ALA A 123 12.42 -0.54 20.72
N THR A 124 11.19 -0.57 20.18
CA THR A 124 10.94 -0.62 18.74
C THR A 124 9.94 0.48 18.37
N PRO A 125 10.41 1.70 18.07
CA PRO A 125 9.54 2.78 17.62
C PRO A 125 8.78 2.39 16.36
N ILE A 126 7.52 2.79 16.30
CA ILE A 126 6.68 2.55 15.13
C ILE A 126 6.56 3.81 14.29
N SER A 127 6.12 3.64 13.06
CA SER A 127 5.77 4.75 12.17
C SER A 127 4.63 4.32 11.27
N TYR A 128 3.88 5.28 10.75
CA TYR A 128 2.72 4.98 9.92
C TYR A 128 2.98 5.40 8.47
N PRO A 129 2.63 4.55 7.49
CA PRO A 129 2.65 4.97 6.10
C PRO A 129 1.64 6.08 5.88
N LEU A 130 1.85 6.89 4.85
CA LEU A 130 0.88 7.92 4.49
C LEU A 130 -0.38 7.25 3.95
N THR A 131 -1.53 7.52 4.56
CA THR A 131 -2.83 6.99 4.13
C THR A 131 -3.80 8.07 3.70
N TRP A 132 -4.74 7.70 2.83
CA TRP A 132 -5.87 8.53 2.40
C TRP A 132 -7.19 7.95 2.89
N SER A 133 -8.26 8.75 2.91
CA SER A 133 -9.60 8.32 3.38
C SER A 133 -10.08 7.02 2.73
N HIS A 134 -9.83 6.86 1.43
CA HIS A 134 -10.19 5.68 0.66
C HIS A 134 -9.59 4.38 1.20
N PHE A 135 -8.44 4.42 1.89
CA PHE A 135 -7.88 3.24 2.56
C PHE A 135 -8.88 2.66 3.56
N PHE A 136 -9.48 3.52 4.38
CA PHE A 136 -10.46 3.14 5.39
C PHE A 136 -11.85 2.89 4.78
N ASP A 137 -12.25 3.70 3.79
CA ASP A 137 -13.54 3.52 3.11
C ASP A 137 -13.65 2.19 2.36
N TYR A 138 -12.52 1.68 1.87
CA TYR A 138 -12.40 0.36 1.26
C TYR A 138 -12.04 -0.75 2.24
N GLN A 139 -11.95 -0.46 3.55
CA GLN A 139 -11.62 -1.43 4.60
C GLN A 139 -10.33 -2.20 4.31
N LEU A 140 -9.30 -1.49 3.82
CA LEU A 140 -8.00 -2.08 3.58
C LEU A 140 -7.24 -2.24 4.89
N GLU A 141 -6.45 -3.31 4.97
CA GLU A 141 -5.59 -3.58 6.13
C GLU A 141 -4.20 -3.99 5.64
N ILE A 142 -3.16 -3.36 6.19
CA ILE A 142 -1.77 -3.71 5.89
C ILE A 142 -1.37 -4.86 6.80
N ILE A 143 -1.18 -6.03 6.21
CA ILE A 143 -0.71 -7.23 6.91
C ILE A 143 0.81 -7.24 7.01
N LYS A 144 1.50 -6.65 6.02
CA LYS A 144 2.96 -6.53 6.01
C LYS A 144 3.40 -5.34 5.13
N PRO A 145 4.35 -4.50 5.59
CA PRO A 145 4.91 -4.50 6.93
C PRO A 145 3.96 -3.84 7.93
N VAL A 146 3.98 -4.33 9.17
CA VAL A 146 3.14 -3.79 10.26
C VAL A 146 3.87 -2.65 10.94
N ASN A 147 3.14 -1.59 11.31
CA ASN A 147 3.63 -0.50 12.17
C ASN A 147 4.90 0.21 11.66
N THR A 148 5.09 0.29 10.35
CA THR A 148 6.19 1.07 9.75
C THR A 148 5.74 1.74 8.45
N ARG A 149 6.20 2.98 8.26
CA ARG A 149 6.11 3.68 6.97
C ARG A 149 7.14 3.20 5.96
N PHE A 150 8.17 2.52 6.47
CA PHE A 150 9.34 2.14 5.71
C PHE A 150 9.29 0.69 5.28
N ILE A 151 9.63 0.45 4.02
CA ILE A 151 9.96 -0.90 3.55
C ILE A 151 11.47 -1.09 3.61
N ASP A 152 11.87 -2.14 4.34
CA ASP A 152 13.24 -2.62 4.37
C ASP A 152 13.51 -3.53 3.17
N TRP A 153 14.72 -3.43 2.62
CA TRP A 153 15.18 -4.44 1.66
C TRP A 153 15.32 -5.78 2.36
N PRO A 154 14.86 -6.90 1.77
CA PRO A 154 15.01 -8.19 2.39
C PRO A 154 16.47 -8.47 2.75
N PRO A 155 16.75 -8.97 3.97
CA PRO A 155 18.11 -9.25 4.40
C PRO A 155 18.76 -10.39 3.60
N ASP A 156 17.94 -11.29 3.06
CA ASP A 156 18.39 -12.27 2.08
C ASP A 156 18.73 -11.56 0.77
N LYS A 157 20.03 -11.38 0.53
CA LYS A 157 20.60 -10.75 -0.68
C LYS A 157 20.16 -11.43 -1.98
N ASN A 158 19.49 -12.58 -1.89
CA ASN A 158 18.94 -13.28 -3.04
C ASN A 158 17.53 -12.83 -3.42
N SER A 159 16.82 -12.06 -2.60
CA SER A 159 15.50 -11.54 -2.99
C SER A 159 15.67 -10.27 -3.84
N PRO A 160 15.26 -10.28 -5.11
CA PRO A 160 15.39 -9.14 -6.02
C PRO A 160 14.25 -8.11 -5.89
N TYR A 161 13.33 -8.31 -4.93
CA TYR A 161 12.18 -7.46 -4.68
C TYR A 161 11.83 -7.40 -3.19
N CYS A 162 11.07 -6.37 -2.79
CA CYS A 162 10.37 -6.32 -1.50
C CYS A 162 8.87 -6.64 -1.67
N GLU A 163 8.17 -6.81 -0.55
CA GLU A 163 6.77 -7.23 -0.51
C GLU A 163 5.97 -6.39 0.48
N ILE A 164 4.76 -6.02 0.05
CA ILE A 164 3.69 -5.51 0.89
C ILE A 164 2.50 -6.46 0.77
N LEU A 165 1.93 -6.88 1.90
CA LEU A 165 0.72 -7.70 1.95
C LEU A 165 -0.45 -6.86 2.43
N VAL A 166 -1.54 -6.87 1.67
CA VAL A 166 -2.76 -6.11 1.97
C VAL A 166 -3.97 -7.02 1.94
N ARG A 167 -4.80 -6.94 2.98
CA ARG A 167 -6.13 -7.55 3.00
C ARG A 167 -7.14 -6.54 2.47
N SER A 168 -8.10 -7.01 1.70
CA SER A 168 -9.22 -6.20 1.22
C SER A 168 -10.51 -7.02 1.21
N PRO A 169 -11.67 -6.37 1.21
CA PRO A 169 -12.92 -6.98 0.77
C PRO A 169 -12.82 -7.56 -0.64
N ASP A 170 -13.72 -8.49 -0.96
CA ASP A 170 -13.69 -9.24 -2.22
C ASP A 170 -13.97 -8.40 -3.46
N ASP A 171 -14.68 -7.28 -3.30
CA ASP A 171 -15.09 -6.37 -4.38
C ASP A 171 -14.07 -5.26 -4.67
N ILE A 172 -12.92 -5.30 -3.99
CA ILE A 172 -11.84 -4.34 -4.14
C ILE A 172 -10.73 -4.91 -5.02
N HIS A 173 -10.27 -4.07 -5.94
CA HIS A 173 -9.10 -4.28 -6.76
C HIS A 173 -7.95 -3.42 -6.26
N VAL A 174 -6.79 -4.02 -6.05
CA VAL A 174 -5.56 -3.31 -5.67
C VAL A 174 -4.63 -3.21 -6.87
N SER A 175 -4.02 -2.04 -7.06
CA SER A 175 -2.89 -1.84 -7.96
C SER A 175 -1.78 -1.08 -7.26
N ALA A 176 -0.59 -1.02 -7.84
CA ALA A 176 0.51 -0.28 -7.24
C ALA A 176 1.36 0.46 -8.26
N LYS A 177 2.27 1.27 -7.74
CA LYS A 177 3.30 1.97 -8.46
C LYS A 177 4.54 2.09 -7.58
N ILE A 178 5.72 2.01 -8.20
CA ILE A 178 6.98 2.45 -7.61
C ILE A 178 7.50 3.65 -8.41
N ALA A 179 7.98 4.67 -7.71
CA ALA A 179 8.59 5.85 -8.31
C ALA A 179 9.80 6.32 -7.53
N ASP A 180 10.73 6.97 -8.22
CA ASP A 180 11.81 7.72 -7.56
C ASP A 180 11.23 8.84 -6.69
N SER A 181 11.69 8.95 -5.44
CA SER A 181 11.10 9.88 -4.49
C SER A 181 11.32 11.35 -4.84
N LEU A 182 12.42 11.64 -5.56
CA LEU A 182 12.84 12.99 -5.94
C LEU A 182 12.21 13.46 -7.25
N SER A 183 12.36 12.68 -8.33
CA SER A 183 11.85 13.04 -9.65
C SER A 183 10.39 12.65 -9.88
N SER A 184 9.81 11.85 -8.98
CA SER A 184 8.47 11.23 -9.15
C SER A 184 8.33 10.36 -10.41
N LYS A 185 9.44 10.04 -11.09
CA LYS A 185 9.45 9.22 -12.29
C LYS A 185 9.11 7.78 -11.92
N THR A 186 8.08 7.25 -12.58
CA THR A 186 7.65 5.86 -12.42
C THR A 186 8.73 4.91 -12.92
N ILE A 187 8.94 3.80 -12.19
CA ILE A 187 9.77 2.70 -12.65
C ILE A 187 8.86 1.72 -13.40
N GLU A 188 9.00 1.70 -14.72
CA GLU A 188 8.29 0.73 -15.56
C GLU A 188 8.64 -0.69 -15.15
N ASN A 189 7.63 -1.54 -15.04
CA ASN A 189 7.77 -2.94 -14.63
C ASN A 189 8.47 -3.12 -13.26
N GLY A 190 8.49 -2.07 -12.42
CA GLY A 190 9.07 -2.13 -11.08
C GLY A 190 8.11 -2.68 -10.03
N HIS A 191 6.91 -3.13 -10.40
CA HIS A 191 5.95 -3.73 -9.48
C HIS A 191 5.19 -4.89 -10.14
N LEU A 192 4.69 -5.81 -9.30
CA LEU A 192 3.79 -6.90 -9.68
C LEU A 192 2.76 -7.09 -8.57
N ILE A 193 1.49 -7.21 -8.95
CA ILE A 193 0.38 -7.40 -8.02
C ILE A 193 -0.20 -8.78 -8.23
N ASN A 194 -0.04 -9.63 -7.23
CA ASN A 194 -0.58 -10.98 -7.17
C ASN A 194 -1.76 -11.01 -6.20
N PHE A 195 -2.72 -11.90 -6.42
CA PHE A 195 -3.72 -12.25 -5.40
C PHE A 195 -3.48 -13.65 -4.87
N ASN A 196 -3.03 -13.74 -3.62
CA ASN A 196 -2.90 -15.01 -2.90
C ASN A 196 -4.30 -15.50 -2.50
N ASN A 197 -4.85 -16.42 -3.28
CA ASN A 197 -6.18 -16.98 -3.06
C ASN A 197 -6.27 -17.83 -1.78
N GLN A 198 -5.15 -18.35 -1.25
CA GLN A 198 -5.17 -19.19 -0.05
C GLN A 198 -5.36 -18.37 1.22
N GLU A 199 -4.75 -17.17 1.26
CA GLU A 199 -4.80 -16.27 2.41
C GLU A 199 -5.80 -15.12 2.19
N SER A 200 -6.38 -15.02 0.99
CA SER A 200 -7.20 -13.90 0.54
C SER A 200 -6.48 -12.54 0.70
N LEU A 201 -5.21 -12.50 0.29
CA LEU A 201 -4.35 -11.32 0.40
C LEU A 201 -3.86 -10.85 -0.97
N TRP A 202 -3.81 -9.54 -1.15
CA TRP A 202 -3.05 -8.92 -2.23
C TRP A 202 -1.57 -8.89 -1.85
N GLN A 203 -0.76 -9.54 -2.68
CA GLN A 203 0.70 -9.53 -2.59
C GLN A 203 1.24 -8.52 -3.59
N CYS A 204 1.73 -7.39 -3.08
CA CYS A 204 2.30 -6.31 -3.87
C CYS A 204 3.83 -6.40 -3.82
N LEU A 205 4.44 -6.80 -4.93
CA LEU A 205 5.88 -6.95 -5.06
C LEU A 205 6.47 -5.72 -5.74
N PHE A 206 7.64 -5.26 -5.27
CA PHE A 206 8.32 -4.10 -5.86
C PHE A 206 9.82 -4.36 -6.08
N ALA A 207 10.27 -4.07 -7.29
CA ALA A 207 11.64 -4.21 -7.76
C ALA A 207 12.20 -2.83 -8.13
N PRO A 208 12.98 -2.19 -7.24
CA PRO A 208 13.59 -0.89 -7.48
C PRO A 208 14.65 -0.96 -8.57
N SER A 209 14.83 0.16 -9.28
CA SER A 209 15.83 0.30 -10.34
C SER A 209 17.12 0.92 -9.82
N MET A 210 18.28 0.39 -10.24
CA MET A 210 19.63 0.90 -9.91
C MET A 210 19.88 2.40 -10.15
N ASN A 211 19.01 3.06 -10.91
CA ASN A 211 19.18 4.45 -11.33
C ASN A 211 18.80 5.47 -10.25
N TYR A 212 18.25 5.04 -9.11
CA TYR A 212 17.73 5.90 -8.07
C TYR A 212 18.23 5.47 -6.69
N SER A 213 18.12 6.35 -5.69
CA SER A 213 18.58 6.11 -4.32
C SER A 213 17.45 6.04 -3.29
N SER A 214 16.25 6.45 -3.69
CA SER A 214 15.08 6.58 -2.81
C SER A 214 13.81 6.35 -3.61
N TYR A 215 12.83 5.68 -3.01
CA TYR A 215 11.62 5.27 -3.73
C TYR A 215 10.38 5.47 -2.87
N LYS A 216 9.29 5.81 -3.54
CA LYS A 216 7.94 5.80 -3.00
C LYS A 216 7.18 4.62 -3.60
N LEU A 217 6.57 3.83 -2.74
CA LEU A 217 5.70 2.72 -3.13
C LEU A 217 4.27 3.16 -2.84
N THR A 218 3.47 3.30 -3.88
CA THR A 218 2.09 3.79 -3.76
C THR A 218 1.14 2.66 -4.14
N LEU A 219 0.20 2.37 -3.25
CA LEU A 219 -0.93 1.49 -3.54
C LEU A 219 -2.15 2.32 -3.93
N PHE A 220 -2.88 1.80 -4.89
CA PHE A 220 -4.16 2.31 -5.33
C PHE A 220 -5.21 1.23 -5.15
N ALA A 221 -6.44 1.63 -4.93
CA ALA A 221 -7.56 0.71 -4.88
C ALA A 221 -8.81 1.30 -5.54
N LYS A 222 -9.70 0.40 -5.96
CA LYS A 222 -11.05 0.73 -6.44
C LYS A 222 -11.99 -0.43 -6.24
N ARG A 223 -13.30 -0.14 -6.21
CA ARG A 223 -14.34 -1.17 -6.36
C ARG A 223 -14.46 -1.62 -7.82
N PHE A 224 -15.01 -2.81 -8.05
CA PHE A 224 -15.18 -3.35 -9.41
C PHE A 224 -16.09 -2.52 -10.32
N ASN A 225 -17.01 -1.75 -9.76
CA ASN A 225 -17.89 -0.84 -10.50
C ASN A 225 -17.29 0.57 -10.71
N GLU A 226 -16.10 0.83 -10.18
CA GLU A 226 -15.42 2.12 -10.31
C GLU A 226 -14.47 2.13 -11.50
N ASN A 227 -14.51 3.25 -12.24
CA ASN A 227 -13.66 3.43 -13.42
C ASN A 227 -12.24 3.88 -13.06
N GLN A 228 -12.06 4.57 -11.94
CA GLN A 228 -10.79 5.15 -11.53
C GLN A 228 -10.32 4.55 -10.21
N SER A 229 -9.00 4.37 -10.09
CA SER A 229 -8.36 3.97 -8.84
C SER A 229 -7.96 5.18 -8.01
N ASN A 230 -8.18 5.10 -6.70
CA ASN A 230 -7.79 6.11 -5.74
C ASN A 230 -6.48 5.72 -5.06
N CYS A 231 -5.62 6.70 -4.78
CA CYS A 231 -4.45 6.49 -3.93
C CYS A 231 -4.92 6.16 -2.51
N VAL A 232 -4.42 5.08 -1.92
CA VAL A 232 -4.87 4.62 -0.59
C VAL A 232 -3.77 4.61 0.44
N VAL A 233 -2.56 4.17 0.08
CA VAL A 233 -1.42 4.17 0.99
C VAL A 233 -0.11 4.36 0.24
N GLN A 234 0.84 5.03 0.88
CA GLN A 234 2.19 5.21 0.39
C GLN A 234 3.22 4.88 1.47
N PHE A 235 4.20 4.08 1.07
CA PHE A 235 5.38 3.74 1.86
C PHE A 235 6.63 4.37 1.25
N ASP A 236 7.64 4.53 2.09
CA ASP A 236 8.97 4.95 1.66
C ASP A 236 9.93 3.78 1.74
N PHE A 237 10.84 3.71 0.78
CA PHE A 237 11.86 2.68 0.76
C PHE A 237 13.08 3.15 1.56
N LYS A 238 13.55 2.38 2.57
CA LYS A 238 14.80 2.75 3.27
C LYS A 238 15.96 2.74 2.29
N GLN A 239 16.83 3.74 2.42
CA GLN A 239 17.93 4.01 1.50
C GLN A 239 18.66 2.74 1.05
N LEU A 240 18.65 2.51 -0.27
CA LEU A 240 19.33 1.37 -0.88
C LEU A 240 20.77 1.73 -1.20
N SER A 241 21.73 0.93 -0.72
CA SER A 241 23.10 1.00 -1.23
C SER A 241 23.18 0.29 -2.58
N LYS A 242 24.09 0.74 -3.44
CA LYS A 242 24.35 0.09 -4.74
C LYS A 242 24.73 -1.39 -4.60
N SER A 243 25.35 -1.77 -3.48
CA SER A 243 25.71 -3.16 -3.18
C SER A 243 24.49 -4.05 -2.90
N THR A 244 23.38 -3.48 -2.43
CA THR A 244 22.15 -4.22 -2.12
C THR A 244 21.40 -4.65 -3.38
N LEU A 245 21.59 -3.94 -4.49
CA LEU A 245 20.85 -4.13 -5.74
C LEU A 245 21.63 -4.91 -6.82
N GLN A 246 22.60 -5.74 -6.42
CA GLN A 246 23.39 -6.56 -7.38
C GLN A 246 22.53 -7.51 -8.22
N ASN A 247 21.40 -7.96 -7.68
CA ASN A 247 20.44 -8.84 -8.34
C ASN A 247 19.16 -8.07 -8.70
N TYR A 248 19.27 -6.91 -9.35
CA TYR A 248 18.08 -6.19 -9.79
C TYR A 248 17.32 -7.01 -10.83
N MET A 249 16.00 -6.87 -10.82
CA MET A 249 15.12 -7.47 -11.82
C MET A 249 14.10 -6.43 -12.31
N SER A 250 13.35 -6.81 -13.34
CA SER A 250 12.09 -6.16 -13.69
C SER A 250 11.00 -7.22 -13.67
N PHE A 251 9.76 -6.88 -13.35
CA PHE A 251 8.65 -7.81 -13.47
C PHE A 251 8.15 -7.91 -14.93
N PRO A 252 7.38 -8.94 -15.30
CA PRO A 252 6.63 -8.91 -16.55
C PRO A 252 5.61 -7.77 -16.57
N ILE A 253 5.27 -7.31 -17.77
CA ILE A 253 4.12 -6.42 -17.98
C ILE A 253 2.87 -7.22 -17.66
N THR A 254 2.03 -6.71 -16.78
CA THR A 254 0.69 -7.24 -16.51
C THR A 254 -0.36 -6.44 -17.29
N TYR A 255 -1.36 -7.14 -17.82
CA TYR A 255 -2.54 -6.50 -18.40
C TYR A 255 -3.66 -6.44 -17.36
N ALA A 256 -4.66 -5.57 -17.58
CA ALA A 256 -5.79 -5.41 -16.66
C ALA A 256 -6.46 -6.75 -16.27
N SER A 257 -6.57 -7.67 -17.23
CA SER A 257 -7.23 -8.96 -17.01
C SER A 257 -6.50 -9.86 -15.99
N PHE A 258 -5.20 -9.64 -15.74
CA PHE A 258 -4.45 -10.36 -14.71
C PHE A 258 -4.93 -9.99 -13.31
N ASN A 259 -5.03 -8.70 -13.04
CA ASN A 259 -5.46 -8.20 -11.74
C ASN A 259 -6.99 -8.38 -11.57
N GLU A 260 -7.79 -8.18 -12.63
CA GLU A 260 -9.25 -8.37 -12.59
C GLU A 260 -9.64 -9.82 -12.26
N ALA A 261 -8.91 -10.79 -12.81
CA ALA A 261 -9.14 -12.21 -12.55
C ALA A 261 -8.45 -12.72 -11.28
N LYS A 262 -7.88 -11.83 -10.44
CA LYS A 262 -7.17 -12.19 -9.20
C LYS A 262 -6.09 -13.27 -9.45
N CYS A 263 -5.27 -13.07 -10.48
CA CYS A 263 -4.23 -14.03 -10.86
C CYS A 263 -3.03 -13.99 -9.88
N GLN A 264 -2.24 -15.06 -9.91
CA GLN A 264 -1.00 -15.16 -9.15
C GLN A 264 0.10 -15.79 -10.00
N LEU A 265 1.17 -15.03 -10.23
CA LEU A 265 2.35 -15.52 -10.94
C LEU A 265 3.35 -16.09 -9.93
N PHE A 266 3.77 -17.34 -10.15
CA PHE A 266 4.79 -18.00 -9.32
C PHE A 266 6.17 -18.01 -9.98
N GLU A 267 6.25 -18.28 -11.27
CA GLU A 267 7.51 -18.28 -12.03
C GLU A 267 7.24 -18.16 -13.54
N PRO A 268 8.16 -17.56 -14.32
CA PRO A 268 9.29 -16.74 -13.84
C PRO A 268 8.79 -15.36 -13.36
N LEU A 269 9.37 -14.81 -12.30
CA LEU A 269 9.06 -13.45 -11.86
C LEU A 269 9.83 -12.38 -12.64
N ASP A 270 10.99 -12.72 -13.21
CA ASP A 270 11.77 -11.81 -14.04
C ASP A 270 11.10 -11.62 -15.42
N GLY A 271 10.75 -10.38 -15.71
CA GLY A 271 10.19 -9.89 -16.96
C GLY A 271 11.18 -9.88 -18.13
N ILE A 272 12.46 -10.18 -17.86
CA ILE A 272 13.50 -10.36 -18.89
C ILE A 272 13.90 -11.83 -18.93
N LEU A 273 13.56 -12.50 -20.04
CA LEU A 273 13.89 -13.90 -20.27
C LEU A 273 15.19 -14.02 -21.07
N LYS A 274 16.00 -15.02 -20.75
CA LYS A 274 17.22 -15.33 -21.50
C LYS A 274 16.87 -15.99 -22.83
N ARG A 275 17.31 -15.42 -23.94
CA ARG A 275 17.14 -15.99 -25.29
C ARG A 275 17.64 -17.43 -25.38
N GLY A 276 16.86 -18.29 -26.05
CA GLY A 276 17.26 -19.68 -26.28
C GLY A 276 17.31 -20.55 -25.02
N SER A 277 16.86 -20.04 -23.87
CA SER A 277 16.70 -20.86 -22.67
C SER A 277 15.37 -21.62 -22.68
N LYS A 278 15.29 -22.69 -21.89
CA LYS A 278 14.02 -23.31 -21.53
C LYS A 278 13.55 -22.72 -20.22
N ILE A 279 12.31 -22.21 -20.20
CA ILE A 279 11.72 -21.58 -19.03
C ILE A 279 10.36 -22.20 -18.76
N LYS A 280 10.10 -22.44 -17.49
CA LYS A 280 8.82 -22.93 -16.98
C LYS A 280 7.98 -21.76 -16.50
N PHE A 281 6.77 -21.66 -17.03
CA PHE A 281 5.73 -20.77 -16.55
C PHE A 281 4.85 -21.52 -15.55
N ARG A 282 4.56 -20.89 -14.42
CA ARG A 282 3.60 -21.37 -13.41
C ARG A 282 2.79 -20.18 -12.91
N CYS A 283 1.49 -20.19 -13.18
CA CYS A 283 0.58 -19.10 -12.86
C CYS A 283 -0.79 -19.66 -12.46
N ARG A 284 -1.43 -19.13 -11.43
CA ARG A 284 -2.84 -19.41 -11.12
C ARG A 284 -3.71 -18.37 -11.81
N ILE A 285 -4.68 -18.83 -12.60
CA ILE A 285 -5.54 -17.97 -13.43
C ILE A 285 -7.00 -18.40 -13.20
N PRO A 286 -7.65 -17.93 -12.12
CA PRO A 286 -9.03 -18.29 -11.79
C PRO A 286 -10.01 -18.05 -12.95
N GLY A 287 -10.91 -18.99 -13.19
CA GLY A 287 -11.97 -18.87 -14.21
C GLY A 287 -11.50 -18.96 -15.67
N ALA A 288 -10.22 -19.24 -15.95
CA ALA A 288 -9.78 -19.44 -17.32
C ALA A 288 -10.29 -20.77 -17.90
N HIS A 289 -10.76 -20.73 -19.14
CA HIS A 289 -11.10 -21.90 -19.94
C HIS A 289 -9.95 -22.35 -20.83
N VAL A 290 -9.22 -21.40 -21.41
CA VAL A 290 -8.07 -21.67 -22.28
C VAL A 290 -6.96 -20.69 -21.95
N VAL A 291 -5.74 -21.19 -21.82
CA VAL A 291 -4.52 -20.39 -21.66
C VAL A 291 -3.54 -20.77 -22.76
N SER A 292 -3.07 -19.78 -23.50
CA SER A 292 -2.17 -19.98 -24.64
C SER A 292 -0.96 -19.04 -24.52
N ILE A 293 0.16 -19.46 -25.08
CA ILE A 293 1.41 -18.68 -25.08
C ILE A 293 1.77 -18.35 -26.52
N THR A 294 2.18 -17.11 -26.76
CA THR A 294 2.84 -16.70 -28.00
C THR A 294 4.33 -16.49 -27.75
N VAL A 295 5.17 -17.00 -28.64
CA VAL A 295 6.61 -16.73 -28.68
C VAL A 295 6.90 -16.00 -29.99
N ASP A 296 7.45 -14.78 -29.89
CA ASP A 296 7.71 -13.91 -31.03
C ASP A 296 6.47 -13.69 -31.93
N GLY A 297 5.29 -13.59 -31.30
CA GLY A 297 4.00 -13.43 -31.98
C GLY A 297 3.41 -14.71 -32.58
N GLN A 298 4.12 -15.84 -32.52
CA GLN A 298 3.61 -17.14 -32.99
C GLN A 298 2.95 -17.89 -31.84
N TRP A 299 1.69 -18.28 -32.04
CA TRP A 299 0.98 -19.15 -31.10
C TRP A 299 1.67 -20.51 -31.02
N LEU A 300 2.06 -20.91 -29.82
CA LEU A 300 2.46 -22.29 -29.58
C LEU A 300 1.23 -23.17 -29.76
N LYS A 301 1.33 -24.23 -30.57
CA LYS A 301 0.19 -25.12 -30.88
C LYS A 301 -0.56 -25.48 -29.59
N ASP A 302 -1.87 -25.28 -29.67
CA ASP A 302 -2.82 -25.43 -28.57
C ASP A 302 -2.92 -26.92 -28.22
N ASP A 303 -2.32 -27.30 -27.09
CA ASP A 303 -2.87 -28.38 -26.28
C ASP A 303 -3.83 -27.71 -25.30
N SER A 304 -4.97 -27.26 -25.82
CA SER A 304 -5.92 -26.29 -25.22
C SER A 304 -6.54 -26.69 -23.87
N ALA A 305 -6.12 -27.80 -23.26
CA ALA A 305 -6.55 -28.25 -21.94
C ALA A 305 -5.43 -28.90 -21.08
N SER A 306 -4.23 -29.15 -21.60
CA SER A 306 -3.26 -30.04 -20.93
C SER A 306 -2.42 -29.38 -19.83
N GLY A 307 -2.47 -28.05 -19.71
CA GLY A 307 -1.63 -27.30 -18.78
C GLY A 307 -2.32 -26.81 -17.51
N MET A 308 -3.66 -26.89 -17.44
CA MET A 308 -4.44 -26.31 -16.35
C MET A 308 -5.05 -27.40 -15.47
N ASN A 309 -4.77 -27.37 -14.17
CA ASN A 309 -5.37 -28.32 -13.22
C ASN A 309 -6.65 -27.78 -12.57
N GLU A 310 -7.30 -28.61 -11.74
CA GLU A 310 -8.52 -28.26 -10.99
C GLU A 310 -8.35 -27.05 -10.06
N ASN A 311 -7.11 -26.72 -9.67
CA ASN A 311 -6.78 -25.56 -8.84
C ASN A 311 -6.55 -24.28 -9.65
N HIS A 312 -6.97 -24.26 -10.92
CA HIS A 312 -6.72 -23.17 -11.86
C HIS A 312 -5.23 -22.85 -12.05
N LEU A 313 -4.34 -23.81 -11.81
CA LEU A 313 -2.90 -23.64 -11.98
C LEU A 313 -2.52 -24.01 -13.41
N PHE A 314 -2.04 -23.02 -14.16
CA PHE A 314 -1.42 -23.20 -15.46
C PHE A 314 0.08 -23.44 -15.30
N GLN A 315 0.58 -24.51 -15.92
CA GLN A 315 2.01 -24.80 -15.97
C GLN A 315 2.45 -25.22 -17.37
N ARG A 316 3.48 -24.56 -17.92
CA ARG A 316 4.03 -24.91 -19.25
C ARG A 316 5.51 -24.55 -19.35
N GLU A 317 6.33 -25.49 -19.82
CA GLU A 317 7.71 -25.20 -20.23
C GLU A 317 7.72 -24.79 -21.71
N ILE A 318 8.49 -23.77 -22.04
CA ILE A 318 8.68 -23.31 -23.42
C ILE A 318 10.16 -23.07 -23.72
N GLN A 319 10.47 -23.09 -25.01
CA GLN A 319 11.73 -22.57 -25.54
C GLN A 319 11.57 -21.06 -25.79
N VAL A 320 12.41 -20.24 -25.13
CA VAL A 320 12.37 -18.77 -25.28
C VAL A 320 12.89 -18.38 -26.67
N GLY A 321 12.10 -17.56 -27.37
CA GLY A 321 12.40 -17.01 -28.69
C GLY A 321 13.44 -15.90 -28.66
N GLN A 322 13.28 -14.90 -29.53
CA GLN A 322 14.25 -13.83 -29.76
C GLN A 322 13.79 -12.46 -29.24
N LYS A 323 12.47 -12.21 -29.19
CA LYS A 323 11.89 -10.87 -28.95
C LYS A 323 11.03 -10.84 -27.71
N GLU A 324 9.99 -11.67 -27.66
CA GLU A 324 8.99 -11.61 -26.59
C GLU A 324 8.27 -12.93 -26.36
N VAL A 325 7.73 -13.05 -25.14
CA VAL A 325 6.81 -14.12 -24.76
C VAL A 325 5.59 -13.45 -24.13
N ALA A 326 4.39 -13.84 -24.55
CA ALA A 326 3.15 -13.35 -23.95
C ALA A 326 2.19 -14.49 -23.62
N ILE A 327 1.48 -14.33 -22.51
CA ILE A 327 0.46 -15.26 -22.02
C ILE A 327 -0.90 -14.64 -22.27
N TRP A 328 -1.78 -15.43 -22.87
CA TRP A 328 -3.12 -15.05 -23.28
C TRP A 328 -4.14 -16.00 -22.65
N VAL A 329 -5.34 -15.50 -22.41
CA VAL A 329 -6.41 -16.25 -21.76
C VAL A 329 -7.77 -16.03 -22.41
N LYS A 330 -8.62 -17.06 -22.36
CA LYS A 330 -10.06 -16.98 -22.57
C LYS A 330 -10.77 -17.33 -21.28
N PHE A 331 -11.55 -16.39 -20.75
CA PHE A 331 -12.43 -16.60 -19.60
C PHE A 331 -13.85 -17.01 -20.01
N ASP A 332 -14.17 -16.93 -21.29
CA ASP A 332 -15.48 -17.29 -21.84
C ASP A 332 -15.26 -18.27 -23.00
N LYS A 333 -15.89 -19.45 -22.91
CA LYS A 333 -15.74 -20.53 -23.88
C LYS A 333 -16.33 -20.17 -25.25
N GLU A 334 -17.37 -19.33 -25.26
CA GLU A 334 -18.10 -18.97 -26.49
C GLU A 334 -17.44 -17.80 -27.22
N LYS A 335 -16.64 -16.99 -26.51
CA LYS A 335 -15.92 -15.86 -27.11
C LYS A 335 -14.62 -16.32 -27.76
N SER A 336 -14.42 -15.87 -28.99
CA SER A 336 -13.20 -16.13 -29.76
C SER A 336 -11.99 -15.32 -29.27
N ASN A 337 -12.21 -14.22 -28.55
CA ASN A 337 -11.18 -13.24 -28.22
C ASN A 337 -10.34 -13.65 -27.00
N TYR A 338 -9.03 -13.74 -27.21
CA TYR A 338 -8.06 -13.84 -26.12
C TYR A 338 -7.84 -12.47 -25.46
N LYS A 339 -7.70 -12.45 -24.15
CA LYS A 339 -7.20 -11.30 -23.38
C LYS A 339 -5.73 -11.52 -23.02
N GLY A 340 -4.92 -10.48 -23.09
CA GLY A 340 -3.54 -10.53 -22.61
C GLY A 340 -3.51 -10.62 -21.09
N LEU A 341 -2.61 -11.43 -20.53
CA LEU A 341 -2.37 -11.55 -19.09
C LEU A 341 -1.00 -11.01 -18.70
N LEU A 342 0.05 -11.55 -19.33
CA LEU A 342 1.44 -11.25 -19.02
C LEU A 342 2.24 -11.09 -20.31
N LYS A 343 3.25 -10.22 -20.29
CA LYS A 343 4.22 -10.07 -21.37
C LYS A 343 5.63 -9.91 -20.82
N TYR A 344 6.55 -10.65 -21.42
CA TYR A 344 7.97 -10.70 -21.09
C TYR A 344 8.79 -10.22 -22.27
N SER A 345 9.87 -9.52 -21.97
CA SER A 345 10.92 -9.18 -22.94
C SER A 345 11.99 -10.27 -22.99
N VAL A 346 12.67 -10.41 -24.12
CA VAL A 346 13.79 -11.34 -24.28
C VAL A 346 15.08 -10.56 -24.49
N LYS A 347 16.16 -10.97 -23.80
CA LYS A 347 17.51 -10.47 -24.05
C LYS A 347 18.44 -11.60 -24.49
#